data_AF-A0A1C4Y3N7-F1
#
_entry.id   AF-A0A1C4Y3N7-F1
#
_cell.length_a   1.000
_cell.length_b   1.000
_cell.length_c   1.000
_cell.angle_alpha   90.00
_cell.angle_beta   90.00
_cell.angle_gamma   90.00
#
_symmetry.space_group_name_H-M   'P 1'
#
loop_
_entity.id
_entity.type
_entity.pdbx_description
1 polymer ?
#
loop_
_entity_poly.entity_id
_entity_poly.type
_entity_poly.pdbx_seq_one_letter_code
_entity_poly.pdbx_strand_id
1 'polypeptide(L)'
;MTDVATDQLQVWVDQDLCTGDGLCVQYAPEVFEFDVDGLAYVKGPDGELRQTLGARVDVPEHLRLEVIDSAKECPGECIHVVRAGDGTEVAGPEAED
;
A
#
# COMPACT_ATOMS: atom_id res chain seq x y z
N MET A 1 6.28 -21.10 -8.76
CA MET A 1 5.76 -19.87 -9.38
C MET A 1 4.37 -19.71 -8.81
N THR A 2 4.30 -19.22 -7.57
CA THR A 2 3.22 -19.54 -6.64
C THR A 2 2.34 -18.31 -6.44
N ASP A 3 1.09 -18.42 -6.88
CA ASP A 3 -0.15 -17.88 -6.29
C ASP A 3 -0.35 -16.37 -6.04
N VAL A 4 0.62 -15.48 -6.30
CA VAL A 4 0.41 -14.03 -6.04
C VAL A 4 -0.76 -13.44 -6.84
N ALA A 5 -1.07 -14.01 -8.02
CA ALA A 5 -2.17 -13.52 -8.85
C ALA A 5 -3.56 -13.80 -8.25
N THR A 6 -3.72 -14.83 -7.42
CA THR A 6 -5.01 -15.26 -6.83
C THR A 6 -5.19 -14.83 -5.39
N ASP A 7 -4.11 -14.53 -4.68
CA ASP A 7 -4.15 -14.13 -3.28
C ASP A 7 -4.76 -12.75 -3.04
N GLN A 8 -5.55 -12.63 -1.97
CA GLN A 8 -6.02 -11.33 -1.48
C GLN A 8 -4.84 -10.58 -0.83
N LEU A 9 -4.65 -9.33 -1.22
CA LEU A 9 -3.59 -8.48 -0.73
C LEU A 9 -4.15 -7.41 0.20
N GLN A 10 -3.36 -7.02 1.19
CA GLN A 10 -3.62 -5.88 2.05
C GLN A 10 -2.46 -4.91 1.99
N VAL A 11 -2.77 -3.62 2.11
CA VAL A 11 -1.78 -2.55 2.04
C VAL A 11 -1.94 -1.56 3.19
N TRP A 12 -0.81 -1.03 3.67
CA TRP A 12 -0.75 0.14 4.54
C TRP A 12 0.48 0.99 4.22
N VAL A 13 0.49 2.21 4.76
CA VAL A 13 1.62 3.12 4.71
C VAL A 13 2.19 3.27 6.11
N ASP A 14 3.51 3.21 6.26
CA ASP A 14 4.24 3.59 7.46
C ASP A 14 4.46 5.11 7.46
N GLN A 15 3.79 5.80 8.39
CA GLN A 15 3.86 7.25 8.49
C GLN A 15 5.24 7.74 8.98
N ASP A 16 6.03 6.92 9.68
CA ASP A 16 7.36 7.31 10.16
C ASP A 16 8.39 7.32 9.02
N LEU A 17 8.15 6.56 7.94
CA LEU A 17 9.02 6.48 6.76
C LEU A 17 8.53 7.34 5.58
N CYS A 18 7.25 7.74 5.58
CA CYS A 18 6.68 8.48 4.47
C CYS A 18 7.30 9.89 4.36
N THR A 19 7.85 10.19 3.18
CA THR A 19 8.49 11.49 2.87
C THR A 19 7.60 12.44 2.08
N GLY A 20 6.36 12.02 1.73
CA GLY A 20 5.41 12.85 0.99
C GLY A 20 5.69 12.97 -0.52
N ASP A 21 6.39 12.00 -1.12
CA ASP A 21 6.78 12.05 -2.54
C ASP A 21 5.59 11.96 -3.52
N GLY A 22 4.55 11.20 -3.17
CA GLY A 22 3.26 11.20 -3.88
C GLY A 22 3.17 10.30 -5.10
N LEU A 23 4.18 9.47 -5.39
CA LEU A 23 4.10 8.45 -6.45
C LEU A 23 2.93 7.47 -6.23
N CYS A 24 2.66 7.06 -4.99
CA CYS A 24 1.55 6.15 -4.68
C CYS A 24 0.19 6.72 -5.06
N VAL A 25 -0.06 8.01 -4.80
CA VAL A 25 -1.30 8.70 -5.19
C VAL A 25 -1.40 8.82 -6.72
N GLN A 26 -0.27 8.94 -7.43
CA GLN A 26 -0.27 8.99 -8.89
C GLN A 26 -0.57 7.63 -9.52
N TYR A 27 -0.06 6.54 -8.96
CA TYR A 27 -0.23 5.19 -9.49
C TYR A 27 -1.57 4.56 -9.09
N ALA A 28 -2.01 4.74 -7.84
CA ALA A 28 -3.25 4.16 -7.33
C ALA A 28 -4.05 5.17 -6.46
N PRO A 29 -4.62 6.24 -7.04
CA PRO A 29 -5.38 7.27 -6.31
C PRO A 29 -6.68 6.75 -5.65
N GLU A 30 -7.15 5.58 -6.05
CA GLU A 30 -8.29 4.91 -5.42
C GLU A 30 -7.91 4.30 -4.07
N VAL A 31 -6.64 3.95 -3.88
CA VAL A 31 -6.11 3.28 -2.68
C VAL A 31 -5.32 4.25 -1.81
N PHE A 32 -4.61 5.22 -2.38
CA PHE A 32 -3.78 6.17 -1.64
C PHE A 32 -4.28 7.60 -1.79
N GLU A 33 -4.22 8.35 -0.69
CA GLU A 33 -4.55 9.77 -0.68
C GLU A 33 -3.73 10.48 0.41
N PHE A 34 -3.41 11.75 0.18
CA PHE A 34 -2.72 12.58 1.16
C PHE A 34 -3.70 13.18 2.17
N ASP A 35 -3.30 13.22 3.43
CA ASP A 35 -3.98 14.03 4.44
C ASP A 35 -3.31 15.41 4.59
N VAL A 36 -3.88 16.24 5.46
CA VAL A 36 -3.45 17.63 5.71
C VAL A 36 -2.06 17.77 6.30
N ASP A 37 -1.46 16.68 6.78
CA ASP A 37 -0.09 16.63 7.28
C ASP A 37 0.96 16.36 6.19
N GLY A 38 0.53 16.09 4.96
CA GLY A 38 1.40 15.79 3.82
C GLY A 38 1.88 14.33 3.76
N LEU A 39 1.35 13.44 4.60
CA LEU A 39 1.63 12.01 4.57
C LEU A 39 0.55 11.25 3.81
N ALA A 40 0.96 10.16 3.15
CA ALA A 40 0.04 9.30 2.43
C ALA A 40 -0.64 8.32 3.40
N TYR A 41 -1.92 8.10 3.17
CA TYR A 41 -2.75 7.14 3.87
C TYR A 41 -3.46 6.23 2.89
N VAL A 42 -3.88 5.06 3.38
CA VAL A 42 -4.72 4.15 2.61
C VAL A 42 -6.19 4.52 2.76
N LYS A 43 -6.93 4.41 1.66
CA LYS A 43 -8.36 4.70 1.55
C LYS A 43 -9.13 3.40 1.42
N GLY A 44 -10.15 3.23 2.25
CA GLY A 44 -11.02 2.06 2.20
C GLY A 44 -12.00 2.11 1.02
N PRO A 45 -12.75 1.02 0.78
CA PRO A 45 -13.79 0.99 -0.25
C PRO A 45 -14.98 1.93 0.05
N ASP A 46 -15.09 2.40 1.29
CA ASP A 46 -16.03 3.44 1.73
C ASP A 46 -15.56 4.86 1.38
N GLY A 47 -14.36 5.01 0.81
CA GLY A 47 -13.75 6.30 0.48
C GLY A 47 -13.12 7.01 1.68
N GLU A 48 -13.10 6.38 2.86
CA GLU A 48 -12.57 6.98 4.08
C GLU A 48 -11.08 6.65 4.26
N LEU A 49 -10.31 7.66 4.64
CA LEU A 49 -8.88 7.50 4.96
C LEU A 49 -8.67 6.77 6.28
N ARG A 50 -7.68 5.88 6.31
CA ARG A 50 -7.29 5.14 7.52
C ARG A 50 -6.12 5.83 8.21
N GLN A 51 -6.45 6.81 9.07
CA GLN A 51 -5.45 7.61 9.80
C GLN A 51 -4.81 6.88 11.01
N THR A 52 -5.39 5.77 11.46
CA THR A 52 -4.78 4.96 12.52
C THR A 52 -3.49 4.31 12.02
N LEU A 53 -2.39 4.47 12.77
CA LEU A 53 -1.09 3.87 12.43
C LEU A 53 -1.21 2.35 12.19
N GLY A 54 -0.63 1.89 11.08
CA GLY A 54 -0.65 0.48 10.68
C GLY A 54 -2.03 -0.03 10.23
N ALA A 55 -3.03 0.84 10.05
CA ALA A 55 -4.32 0.43 9.51
C ALA A 55 -4.18 -0.05 8.06
N ARG A 56 -4.79 -1.20 7.78
CA ARG A 56 -4.70 -1.87 6.48
C ARG A 56 -6.02 -1.80 5.73
N VAL A 57 -5.95 -1.80 4.40
CA VAL A 57 -7.09 -1.97 3.52
C VAL A 57 -6.85 -3.11 2.55
N ASP A 58 -7.93 -3.78 2.15
CA ASP A 58 -7.85 -4.78 1.09
C ASP A 58 -7.60 -4.09 -0.25
N VAL A 59 -6.70 -4.67 -1.05
CA VAL A 59 -6.36 -4.15 -2.38
C VAL A 59 -7.33 -4.71 -3.42
N PRO A 60 -8.08 -3.86 -4.14
CA PRO A 60 -8.93 -4.31 -5.23
C PRO A 60 -8.14 -5.11 -6.28
N GLU A 61 -8.70 -6.22 -6.77
CA GLU A 61 -8.00 -7.13 -7.68
C GLU A 61 -7.41 -6.42 -8.92
N HIS A 62 -8.15 -5.45 -9.46
CA HIS A 62 -7.75 -4.68 -10.63
C HIS A 62 -6.70 -3.60 -10.36
N LEU A 63 -6.32 -3.35 -9.10
CA LEU A 63 -5.30 -2.36 -8.69
C LEU A 63 -4.06 -3.02 -8.06
N ARG A 64 -4.00 -4.35 -8.03
CA ARG A 64 -2.91 -5.07 -7.34
C ARG A 64 -1.54 -4.73 -7.90
N LEU A 65 -1.42 -4.63 -9.23
CA LEU A 65 -0.16 -4.32 -9.89
C LEU A 65 0.25 -2.88 -9.57
N GLU A 66 -0.66 -1.93 -9.67
CA GLU A 66 -0.43 -0.51 -9.39
C GLU A 66 -0.02 -0.28 -7.93
N VAL A 67 -0.63 -1.01 -6.99
CA VAL A 67 -0.26 -0.95 -5.56
C VAL A 67 1.11 -1.59 -5.30
N ILE A 68 1.42 -2.72 -5.94
CA ILE A 68 2.74 -3.36 -5.84
C ILE A 68 3.83 -2.44 -6.42
N ASP A 69 3.58 -1.86 -7.59
CA ASP A 69 4.53 -0.95 -8.24
C ASP A 69 4.70 0.34 -7.44
N SER A 70 3.62 0.83 -6.81
CA SER A 70 3.70 1.96 -5.86
C SER A 70 4.66 1.65 -4.72
N ALA A 71 4.60 0.44 -4.16
CA ALA A 71 5.48 0.04 -3.07
C ALA A 71 6.95 -0.09 -3.50
N LYS A 72 7.20 -0.68 -4.67
CA LYS A 72 8.56 -0.86 -5.22
C LYS A 72 9.24 0.45 -5.63
N GLU A 73 8.46 1.40 -6.14
CA GLU A 73 8.98 2.68 -6.63
C GLU A 73 8.95 3.77 -5.55
N CYS A 74 8.41 3.48 -4.35
CA CYS A 74 8.34 4.45 -3.27
C CYS A 74 9.75 4.78 -2.73
N PRO A 75 10.26 6.02 -2.87
CA PRO A 75 11.62 6.35 -2.46
C PRO A 75 11.83 6.28 -0.94
N GLY A 76 10.75 6.43 -0.17
CA GLY A 76 10.79 6.32 1.29
C GLY A 76 10.63 4.89 1.79
N GLU A 77 10.40 3.92 0.89
CA GLU A 77 10.12 2.52 1.23
C GLU A 77 9.05 2.45 2.35
N CYS A 78 7.98 3.23 2.22
CA CYS A 78 7.00 3.39 3.31
C CYS A 78 5.69 2.62 3.07
N ILE A 79 5.60 1.82 2.00
CA ILE A 79 4.37 1.13 1.61
C ILE A 79 4.61 -0.37 1.75
N HIS A 80 3.73 -1.02 2.47
CA HIS A 80 3.81 -2.45 2.71
C HIS A 80 2.60 -3.14 2.09
N VAL A 81 2.85 -4.16 1.29
CA VAL A 81 1.83 -4.97 0.60
C VAL A 81 2.02 -6.42 1.02
N VAL A 82 1.05 -6.98 1.72
CA VAL A 82 1.11 -8.35 2.25
C VAL A 82 0.00 -9.22 1.72
N ARG A 83 0.24 -10.52 1.70
CA ARG A 83 -0.81 -11.53 1.52
C ARG A 83 -1.69 -11.58 2.77
N ALA A 84 -3.00 -11.44 2.61
CA ALA A 84 -3.96 -11.46 3.73
C ALA A 84 -3.98 -12.80 4.49
N GLY A 85 -3.67 -13.91 3.81
CA GLY A 85 -3.75 -15.25 4.37
C GLY A 85 -2.63 -15.61 5.38
N ASP A 86 -1.41 -15.13 5.16
CA ASP A 86 -0.23 -15.49 5.96
C ASP A 86 0.63 -14.30 6.40
N GLY A 87 0.33 -13.09 5.93
CA GLY A 87 1.06 -11.87 6.26
C GLY A 87 2.40 -11.74 5.57
N THR A 88 2.74 -12.62 4.63
CA THR A 88 3.99 -12.54 3.86
C THR A 88 4.00 -11.26 3.06
N GLU A 89 5.08 -10.49 3.16
CA GLU A 89 5.25 -9.28 2.39
C GLU A 89 5.60 -9.62 0.93
N VAL A 90 4.79 -9.06 0.03
CA VAL A 90 4.87 -9.25 -1.42
C VAL A 90 5.61 -8.09 -2.08
N ALA A 91 5.47 -6.89 -1.52
CA ALA A 91 6.21 -5.69 -1.90
C ALA A 91 6.27 -4.73 -0.72
N GLY A 92 7.44 -4.12 -0.52
CA GLY A 92 7.72 -3.24 0.60
C GLY A 92 9.06 -3.56 1.26
N PRO A 93 9.41 -2.88 2.35
CA PRO A 93 10.73 -2.92 2.99
C PRO A 93 11.21 -4.30 3.45
N GLU A 94 10.30 -5.17 3.87
CA GLU A 94 10.62 -6.50 4.39
C GLU A 94 10.31 -7.61 3.37
N ALA A 95 9.97 -7.26 2.12
CA ALA A 95 9.81 -8.22 1.04
C ALA A 95 11.16 -8.83 0.63
N GLU A 96 11.22 -10.15 0.49
CA GLU A 96 12.42 -10.83 -0.02
C GLU A 96 12.55 -10.62 -1.55
N ASP A 97 13.71 -10.13 -2.01
CA ASP A 97 14.07 -9.91 -3.42
C ASP A 97 14.09 -11.20 -4.29
#